data_AF-A0A067MLQ4-F1
#
_entry.id   AF-A0A067MLQ4-F1
#
_cell.length_a   1.000
_cell.length_b   1.000
_cell.length_c   1.000
_cell.angle_alpha   90.00
_cell.angle_beta   90.00
_cell.angle_gamma   90.00
#
_symmetry.space_group_name_H-M   'P 1'
#
loop_
_entity.id
_entity.type
_entity.pdbx_description
1 polymer ?
#
loop_
_entity_poly.entity_id
_entity_poly.type
_entity_poly.pdbx_seq_one_letter_code
_entity_poly.pdbx_strand_id
1 'polypeptide(L)'
;MLRFPPLLEENMRRPDRTYCLYAPDNHVDTEALLCILDDCKARRLGHDDSKARIVFIHNSMWSEVQKNSFSFVMRRTRADIQFFRFGVEPSIPPAYYPIHEIFAIGGIMTITPQAIVEGAGESLERLITLTHQSPFWDAYILPNAIGMVDELAKKPPKNGGPAIVDYPTALTAVLLPIHNRFLAVSSAPPSLNDYNEYIDWSIDQVVLSDLDSMGLLSECRTRFKACHGENKNVEGGVRWEVINDMRRMQEQPALQKTYRRFVVIVAESEWPHLKTKGALNGALNGIEVNTVSKMLKESDPMFLIPEEWSVNQAA
;
A
#
# COMPACT_ATOMS: atom_id res chain seq x y z
N MET A 1 25.54 13.21 14.65
CA MET A 1 25.10 12.68 15.94
C MET A 1 23.64 12.26 15.79
N LEU A 2 23.32 10.98 15.98
CA LEU A 2 21.95 10.50 15.94
C LEU A 2 21.14 11.16 17.07
N ARG A 3 19.90 11.56 16.77
CA ARG A 3 18.96 12.14 17.74
C ARG A 3 17.57 11.57 17.49
N PHE A 4 16.84 11.30 18.57
CA PHE A 4 15.44 10.91 18.47
C PHE A 4 14.57 12.12 18.11
N PRO A 5 13.55 11.94 17.25
CA PRO A 5 12.48 12.92 17.13
C PRO A 5 11.72 13.02 18.46
N PRO A 6 11.08 14.17 18.78
CA PRO A 6 10.46 14.40 20.08
C PRO A 6 9.47 13.31 20.51
N LEU A 7 8.65 12.82 19.58
CA LEU A 7 7.66 11.76 19.85
C LEU A 7 8.32 10.44 20.25
N LEU A 8 9.42 10.07 19.59
CA LEU A 8 10.19 8.88 19.93
C LEU A 8 10.87 9.03 21.28
N GLU A 9 11.41 10.22 21.57
CA GLU A 9 12.00 10.52 22.87
C GLU A 9 10.99 10.38 24.00
N GLU A 10 9.77 10.89 23.82
CA GLU A 10 8.68 10.73 24.78
C GLU A 10 8.34 9.25 25.00
N ASN A 11 8.19 8.48 23.93
CA ASN A 11 7.91 7.04 24.03
C ASN A 11 9.03 6.28 24.73
N MET A 12 10.29 6.65 24.50
CA MET A 12 11.45 6.05 25.15
C MET A 12 11.58 6.43 26.63
N ARG A 13 10.84 7.43 27.14
CA ARG A 13 10.77 7.73 28.57
C ARG A 13 9.75 6.86 29.33
N ARG A 14 8.82 6.20 28.62
CA ARG A 14 7.77 5.37 29.22
C ARG A 14 8.34 4.05 29.80
N PRO A 15 7.66 3.43 30.79
CA PRO A 15 8.03 2.09 31.27
C PRO A 15 7.78 1.03 30.18
N ASP A 16 8.51 -0.09 30.26
CA ASP A 16 8.43 -1.23 29.31
C ASP A 16 8.66 -0.87 27.83
N ARG A 17 9.57 0.07 27.59
CA ARG A 17 10.03 0.43 26.24
C ARG A 17 10.80 -0.74 25.62
N THR A 18 10.13 -1.41 24.68
CA THR A 18 10.62 -2.59 23.99
C THR A 18 10.82 -2.30 22.51
N TYR A 19 11.93 -2.78 21.95
CA TYR A 19 12.25 -2.54 20.56
C TYR A 19 12.77 -3.78 19.85
N CYS A 20 12.62 -3.77 18.54
CA CYS A 20 13.23 -4.70 17.59
C CYS A 20 14.20 -3.91 16.69
N LEU A 21 15.29 -4.53 16.28
CA LEU A 21 16.34 -3.90 15.50
C LEU A 21 16.74 -4.77 14.31
N TYR A 22 16.55 -4.22 13.10
CA TYR A 22 17.05 -4.76 11.84
C TYR A 22 18.24 -3.93 11.39
N ALA A 23 19.45 -4.37 11.71
CA ALA A 23 20.68 -3.63 11.43
C ALA A 23 21.86 -4.58 11.20
N PRO A 24 22.87 -4.18 10.41
CA PRO A 24 24.11 -4.93 10.30
C PRO A 24 24.86 -4.94 11.64
N ASP A 25 25.59 -6.02 11.90
CA ASP A 25 26.47 -6.10 13.06
C ASP A 25 27.69 -5.18 12.88
N ASN A 26 28.21 -4.61 13.98
CA ASN A 26 29.41 -3.77 14.03
C ASN A 26 29.40 -2.53 13.09
N HIS A 27 28.24 -1.89 12.93
CA HIS A 27 28.11 -0.66 12.16
C HIS A 27 28.01 0.56 13.08
N VAL A 28 28.72 1.64 12.76
CA VAL A 28 28.84 2.85 13.61
C VAL A 28 27.47 3.44 13.95
N ASP A 29 26.55 3.53 12.98
CA ASP A 29 25.20 4.04 13.23
C ASP A 29 24.39 3.12 14.16
N THR A 30 24.64 1.82 14.09
CA THR A 30 23.99 0.82 14.94
C THR A 30 24.49 0.90 16.36
N GLU A 31 25.81 1.02 16.56
CA GLU A 31 26.42 1.22 17.88
C GLU A 31 25.94 2.52 18.53
N ALA A 32 25.88 3.61 17.75
CA ALA A 32 25.37 4.89 18.23
C ALA A 32 23.89 4.81 18.62
N LEU A 33 23.04 4.13 17.84
CA LEU A 33 21.64 3.90 18.22
C LEU A 33 21.54 3.05 19.49
N LEU A 34 22.32 1.97 19.60
CA LEU A 34 22.32 1.09 20.78
C LEU A 34 22.73 1.85 22.05
N CYS A 35 23.74 2.70 21.99
CA CYS A 35 24.14 3.54 23.12
C CYS A 35 22.98 4.44 23.60
N ILE A 36 22.23 5.08 22.69
CA ILE A 36 21.06 5.89 23.06
C ILE A 36 19.95 5.02 23.67
N LEU A 37 19.72 3.83 23.12
CA LEU A 37 18.70 2.89 23.63
C LEU A 37 19.06 2.34 25.01
N ASP A 38 20.35 2.11 25.27
CA ASP A 38 20.88 1.67 26.56
C ASP A 38 20.77 2.77 27.62
N ASP A 39 21.06 4.03 27.27
CA ASP A 39 20.83 5.19 28.13
C ASP A 39 19.34 5.34 28.45
N CYS A 40 18.48 5.06 27.48
CA CYS A 40 17.06 4.97 27.73
C CYS A 40 16.73 3.79 28.63
N LYS A 41 17.55 2.75 28.78
CA LYS A 41 17.25 1.42 29.37
C LYS A 41 16.15 0.66 28.62
N ALA A 42 16.15 0.76 27.29
CA ALA A 42 15.22 0.05 26.43
C ALA A 42 15.59 -1.42 26.28
N ARG A 43 14.57 -2.29 26.19
CA ARG A 43 14.78 -3.74 26.10
C ARG A 43 14.68 -4.20 24.64
N ARG A 44 15.75 -4.78 24.12
CA ARG A 44 15.76 -5.45 22.81
C ARG A 44 14.97 -6.74 22.88
N LEU A 45 14.09 -6.95 21.91
CA LEU A 45 13.35 -8.19 21.68
C LEU A 45 13.70 -8.79 20.31
N GLY A 46 13.34 -10.06 20.11
CA GLY A 46 13.51 -10.75 18.84
C GLY A 46 12.63 -10.19 17.71
N HIS A 47 13.02 -10.47 16.47
CA HIS A 47 12.31 -10.03 15.26
C HIS A 47 10.86 -10.53 15.18
N ASP A 48 10.56 -11.67 15.81
CA ASP A 48 9.23 -12.26 15.83
C ASP A 48 8.46 -12.00 17.14
N ASP A 49 9.04 -11.27 18.09
CA ASP A 49 8.38 -11.00 19.37
C ASP A 49 7.31 -9.91 19.23
N SER A 50 6.05 -10.30 19.40
CA SER A 50 4.88 -9.43 19.30
C SER A 50 4.80 -8.34 20.39
N LYS A 51 5.64 -8.40 21.43
CA LYS A 51 5.69 -7.37 22.49
C LYS A 51 6.45 -6.13 22.05
N ALA A 52 7.32 -6.22 21.05
CA ALA A 52 8.06 -5.06 20.57
C ALA A 52 7.11 -4.00 20.01
N ARG A 53 7.19 -2.77 20.55
CA ARG A 53 6.37 -1.63 20.14
C ARG A 53 7.09 -0.70 19.19
N ILE A 54 8.42 -0.75 19.16
CA ILE A 54 9.24 0.09 18.29
C ILE A 54 10.11 -0.81 17.41
N VAL A 55 10.14 -0.54 16.11
CA VAL A 55 10.94 -1.28 15.14
C VAL A 55 11.92 -0.32 14.48
N PHE A 56 13.20 -0.51 14.73
CA PHE A 56 14.28 0.23 14.07
C PHE A 56 14.81 -0.56 12.88
N ILE A 57 14.94 0.10 11.74
CA ILE A 57 15.45 -0.50 10.50
C ILE A 57 16.59 0.37 9.98
N HIS A 58 17.78 -0.21 9.89
CA HIS A 58 18.92 0.44 9.29
C HIS A 58 18.74 0.50 7.77
N ASN A 59 19.16 1.60 7.14
CA ASN A 59 19.06 1.81 5.69
C ASN A 59 19.62 0.64 4.86
N SER A 60 20.74 0.05 5.29
CA SER A 60 21.37 -1.07 4.57
C SER A 60 20.56 -2.38 4.63
N MET A 61 19.67 -2.55 5.61
CA MET A 61 18.85 -3.75 5.77
C MET A 61 17.49 -3.63 5.09
N TRP A 62 17.16 -2.46 4.54
CA TRP A 62 15.83 -2.14 4.04
C TRP A 62 15.30 -3.16 3.03
N SER A 63 16.08 -3.45 1.98
CA SER A 63 15.68 -4.41 0.95
C SER A 63 15.49 -5.82 1.50
N GLU A 64 16.21 -6.20 2.56
CA GLU A 64 16.11 -7.53 3.16
C GLU A 64 14.83 -7.64 3.99
N VAL A 65 14.54 -6.63 4.82
CA VAL A 65 13.33 -6.58 5.65
C VAL A 65 12.07 -6.66 4.80
N GLN A 66 12.02 -5.92 3.68
CA GLN A 66 10.88 -5.94 2.77
C GLN A 66 10.65 -7.31 2.10
N LYS A 67 11.73 -8.06 1.82
CA LYS A 67 11.65 -9.35 1.10
C LYS A 67 11.40 -10.53 2.02
N ASN A 68 11.99 -10.52 3.21
CA ASN A 68 12.20 -11.76 3.98
C ASN A 68 11.48 -11.80 5.34
N SER A 69 10.88 -10.70 5.79
CA SER A 69 10.27 -10.65 7.13
C SER A 69 8.73 -10.66 7.08
N PHE A 70 8.12 -11.85 7.16
CA PHE A 70 6.68 -11.98 7.34
C PHE A 70 6.19 -11.29 8.63
N SER A 71 6.98 -11.38 9.70
CA SER A 71 6.66 -10.73 10.98
C SER A 71 6.67 -9.21 10.87
N PHE A 72 7.54 -8.61 10.06
CA PHE A 72 7.52 -7.18 9.76
C PHE A 72 6.20 -6.76 9.10
N VAL A 73 5.71 -7.51 8.11
CA VAL A 73 4.44 -7.26 7.44
C VAL A 73 3.27 -7.28 8.43
N MET A 74 3.19 -8.33 9.24
CA MET A 74 2.14 -8.49 10.24
C MET A 74 2.17 -7.39 11.30
N ARG A 75 3.33 -6.80 11.57
CA ARG A 75 3.41 -5.64 12.48
C ARG A 75 2.85 -4.37 11.86
N ARG A 76 2.89 -4.20 10.54
CA ARG A 76 2.31 -3.00 9.89
C ARG A 76 0.79 -2.96 10.02
N THR A 77 0.11 -4.07 10.25
CA THR A 77 -1.35 -4.06 10.48
C THR A 77 -1.72 -3.56 11.89
N ARG A 78 -0.74 -3.42 12.78
CA ARG A 78 -0.95 -3.06 14.18
C ARG A 78 -0.68 -1.58 14.41
N ALA A 79 -1.71 -0.81 14.78
CA ALA A 79 -1.62 0.62 15.05
C ALA A 79 -0.67 0.98 16.20
N ASP A 80 -0.48 0.06 17.17
CA ASP A 80 0.33 0.29 18.38
C ASP A 80 1.84 0.14 18.18
N ILE A 81 2.28 -0.20 16.96
CA ILE A 81 3.71 -0.34 16.62
C ILE A 81 4.17 0.89 15.85
N GLN A 82 5.36 1.39 16.16
CA GLN A 82 6.03 2.45 15.39
C GLN A 82 7.25 1.90 14.67
N PHE A 83 7.49 2.41 13.47
CA PHE A 83 8.62 2.01 12.64
C PHE A 83 9.51 3.21 12.39
N PHE A 84 10.81 3.04 12.61
CA PHE A 84 11.80 4.08 12.40
C PHE A 84 12.89 3.57 11.50
N ARG A 85 13.26 4.41 10.54
CA ARG A 85 14.40 4.18 9.66
C ARG A 85 15.56 5.04 10.13
N PHE A 86 16.77 4.48 10.10
CA PHE A 86 17.98 5.16 10.57
C PHE A 86 19.23 4.74 9.79
N GLY A 87 20.31 5.50 9.96
CA GLY A 87 21.60 5.30 9.31
C GLY A 87 21.85 6.30 8.18
N VAL A 88 23.09 6.33 7.71
CA VAL A 88 23.52 7.16 6.58
C VAL A 88 22.94 6.62 5.27
N GLU A 89 22.42 7.50 4.42
CA GLU A 89 22.00 7.21 3.05
C GLU A 89 22.71 8.17 2.09
N PRO A 90 23.62 7.71 1.21
CA PRO A 90 24.50 8.59 0.43
C PRO A 90 23.80 9.66 -0.41
N SER A 91 22.53 9.47 -0.76
CA SER A 91 21.72 10.40 -1.53
C SER A 91 21.11 11.56 -0.70
N ILE A 92 21.20 11.54 0.63
CA ILE A 92 20.62 12.55 1.53
C ILE A 92 21.75 13.26 2.29
N PRO A 93 21.75 14.60 2.42
CA PRO A 93 22.84 15.27 3.15
C PRO A 93 22.85 14.94 4.66
N PRO A 94 24.02 14.89 5.32
CA PRO A 94 24.11 14.44 6.72
C PRO A 94 23.39 15.26 7.78
N ALA A 95 23.13 16.53 7.51
CA ALA A 95 22.30 17.38 8.36
C ALA A 95 20.84 16.88 8.43
N TYR A 96 20.43 16.03 7.48
CA TYR A 96 19.12 15.42 7.36
C TYR A 96 19.16 13.91 7.55
N TYR A 97 20.10 13.35 8.34
CA TYR A 97 20.00 11.97 8.85
C TYR A 97 19.38 11.90 10.26
N PRO A 98 18.11 12.29 10.47
CA PRO A 98 17.42 11.90 11.68
C PRO A 98 16.97 10.44 11.54
N ILE A 99 16.86 9.81 12.71
CA ILE A 99 15.93 8.71 12.91
C ILE A 99 14.55 9.26 12.54
N HIS A 100 13.91 8.70 11.51
CA HIS A 100 12.62 9.19 11.03
C HIS A 100 11.59 8.08 11.04
N GLU A 101 10.37 8.45 11.38
CA GLU A 101 9.24 7.52 11.36
C GLU A 101 8.87 7.17 9.93
N ILE A 102 8.52 5.91 9.72
CA ILE A 102 7.97 5.36 8.50
C ILE A 102 6.73 4.54 8.88
N PHE A 103 5.87 4.25 7.91
CA PHE A 103 4.60 3.53 8.08
C PHE A 103 3.77 4.13 9.21
N ALA A 104 3.60 5.45 9.22
CA ALA A 104 3.01 6.18 10.34
C ALA A 104 1.55 5.74 10.60
N ILE A 105 0.66 5.89 9.62
CA ILE A 105 -0.76 5.54 9.77
C ILE A 105 -1.40 5.26 8.41
N GLY A 106 -2.65 4.78 8.41
CA GLY A 106 -3.45 4.73 7.20
C GLY A 106 -2.99 3.70 6.18
N GLY A 107 -3.33 3.91 4.92
CA GLY A 107 -2.96 3.00 3.86
C GLY A 107 -3.31 3.46 2.45
N ILE A 108 -2.73 2.78 1.47
CA ILE A 108 -3.12 2.92 0.08
C ILE A 108 -3.77 1.62 -0.37
N MET A 109 -4.89 1.73 -1.09
CA MET A 109 -5.57 0.58 -1.65
C MET A 109 -5.65 0.62 -3.18
N THR A 110 -5.65 -0.57 -3.78
CA THR A 110 -6.00 -0.77 -5.18
C THR A 110 -6.93 -1.96 -5.33
N ILE A 111 -7.56 -2.12 -6.50
CA ILE A 111 -8.67 -3.05 -6.71
C ILE A 111 -8.41 -3.87 -7.97
N THR A 112 -8.61 -5.19 -7.90
CA THR A 112 -8.50 -6.06 -9.08
C THR A 112 -9.72 -5.91 -10.00
N PRO A 113 -9.56 -6.18 -11.31
CA PRO A 113 -10.69 -6.14 -12.24
C PRO A 113 -11.85 -7.05 -11.83
N GLN A 114 -11.55 -8.24 -11.33
CA GLN A 114 -12.58 -9.20 -10.91
C GLN A 114 -13.31 -8.73 -9.65
N ALA A 115 -12.62 -8.08 -8.70
CA ALA A 115 -13.25 -7.50 -7.52
C ALA A 115 -14.28 -6.43 -7.88
N ILE A 116 -13.99 -5.66 -8.93
CA ILE A 116 -14.93 -4.69 -9.49
C ILE A 116 -16.12 -5.41 -10.11
N VAL A 117 -15.93 -6.39 -10.98
CA VAL A 117 -17.06 -7.02 -11.69
C VAL A 117 -17.95 -7.85 -10.76
N GLU A 118 -17.37 -8.54 -9.76
CA GLU A 118 -18.13 -9.31 -8.75
C GLU A 118 -18.71 -8.43 -7.65
N GLY A 119 -18.02 -7.35 -7.30
CA GLY A 119 -18.36 -6.44 -6.21
C GLY A 119 -19.00 -5.13 -6.66
N ALA A 120 -19.25 -4.94 -7.96
CA ALA A 120 -19.82 -3.71 -8.51
C ALA A 120 -21.22 -3.51 -7.94
N GLY A 121 -21.31 -2.59 -7.00
CA GLY A 121 -22.51 -2.34 -6.25
C GLY A 121 -22.18 -1.53 -5.00
N GLU A 122 -23.17 -1.40 -4.13
CA GLU A 122 -23.13 -0.48 -2.99
C GLU A 122 -21.93 -0.74 -2.05
N SER A 123 -21.47 -2.00 -1.94
CA SER A 123 -20.35 -2.32 -1.05
C SER A 123 -19.01 -1.75 -1.55
N LEU A 124 -18.71 -1.87 -2.85
CA LEU A 124 -17.47 -1.32 -3.40
C LEU A 124 -17.52 0.22 -3.41
N GLU A 125 -18.64 0.79 -3.82
CA GLU A 125 -18.86 2.24 -3.79
C GLU A 125 -18.71 2.80 -2.36
N ARG A 126 -19.29 2.12 -1.37
CA ARG A 126 -19.14 2.48 0.05
C ARG A 126 -17.68 2.41 0.49
N LEU A 127 -16.95 1.36 0.11
CA LEU A 127 -15.53 1.22 0.48
C LEU A 127 -14.67 2.35 -0.11
N ILE A 128 -14.87 2.69 -1.39
CA ILE A 128 -14.16 3.80 -2.05
C ILE A 128 -14.52 5.14 -1.39
N THR A 129 -15.79 5.35 -1.08
CA THR A 129 -16.27 6.56 -0.40
C THR A 129 -15.65 6.72 1.00
N LEU A 130 -15.66 5.66 1.81
CA LEU A 130 -15.04 5.67 3.15
C LEU A 130 -13.52 5.92 3.08
N THR A 131 -12.87 5.38 2.04
CA THR A 131 -11.46 5.61 1.79
C THR A 131 -11.19 7.08 1.50
N HIS A 132 -11.94 7.68 0.56
CA HIS A 132 -11.80 9.10 0.22
C HIS A 132 -12.10 10.04 1.39
N GLN A 133 -13.06 9.70 2.24
CA GLN A 133 -13.40 10.49 3.43
C GLN A 133 -12.32 10.47 4.50
N SER A 134 -11.38 9.52 4.45
CA SER A 134 -10.32 9.41 5.42
C SER A 134 -9.09 10.20 5.00
N PRO A 135 -8.53 11.05 5.89
CA PRO A 135 -7.32 11.82 5.58
C PRO A 135 -6.04 10.97 5.54
N PHE A 136 -6.13 9.69 5.90
CA PHE A 136 -5.00 8.77 5.99
C PHE A 136 -5.05 7.66 4.94
N TRP A 137 -6.08 7.63 4.10
CA TRP A 137 -6.23 6.61 3.09
C TRP A 137 -6.39 7.17 1.70
N ASP A 138 -5.77 6.49 0.74
CA ASP A 138 -5.90 6.79 -0.68
C ASP A 138 -6.22 5.53 -1.46
N ALA A 139 -6.89 5.71 -2.60
CA ALA A 139 -7.25 4.64 -3.49
C ALA A 139 -6.79 4.95 -4.91
N TYR A 140 -6.24 3.95 -5.59
CA TYR A 140 -5.90 4.05 -7.00
C TYR A 140 -6.22 2.77 -7.77
N ILE A 141 -6.32 2.87 -9.09
CA ILE A 141 -6.52 1.74 -9.99
C ILE A 141 -5.60 1.86 -11.20
N LEU A 142 -5.08 0.73 -11.68
CA LEU A 142 -4.22 0.69 -12.85
C LEU A 142 -5.04 0.91 -14.13
N PRO A 143 -4.48 1.61 -15.15
CA PRO A 143 -5.11 1.73 -16.46
C PRO A 143 -5.49 0.38 -17.09
N ASN A 144 -4.58 -0.60 -17.04
CA ASN A 144 -4.83 -1.95 -17.56
C ASN A 144 -5.92 -2.70 -16.78
N ALA A 145 -6.10 -2.40 -15.49
CA ALA A 145 -7.18 -2.96 -14.71
C ALA A 145 -8.55 -2.44 -15.19
N ILE A 146 -8.67 -1.14 -15.50
CA ILE A 146 -9.88 -0.54 -16.08
C ILE A 146 -10.19 -1.18 -17.44
N GLY A 147 -9.18 -1.30 -18.32
CA GLY A 147 -9.34 -1.97 -19.62
C GLY A 147 -9.80 -3.43 -19.49
N MET A 148 -9.35 -4.13 -18.44
CA MET A 148 -9.79 -5.50 -18.16
C MET A 148 -11.21 -5.57 -17.58
N VAL A 149 -11.64 -4.60 -16.76
CA VAL A 149 -13.04 -4.51 -16.27
C VAL A 149 -13.99 -4.46 -17.46
N ASP A 150 -13.67 -3.65 -18.47
CA ASP A 150 -14.48 -3.53 -19.69
C ASP A 150 -14.62 -4.87 -20.44
N GLU A 151 -13.53 -5.63 -20.57
CA GLU A 151 -13.57 -6.94 -21.23
C GLU A 151 -14.29 -8.01 -20.40
N LEU A 152 -14.17 -7.96 -19.07
CA LEU A 152 -14.88 -8.87 -18.17
C LEU A 152 -16.39 -8.58 -18.16
N ALA A 153 -16.77 -7.31 -18.11
CA ALA A 153 -18.17 -6.87 -18.06
C ALA A 153 -18.94 -7.23 -19.34
N LYS A 154 -18.26 -7.40 -20.48
CA LYS A 154 -18.87 -7.87 -21.75
C LYS A 154 -19.11 -9.38 -21.79
N LYS A 155 -18.44 -10.17 -20.93
CA LYS A 155 -18.55 -11.63 -20.95
C LYS A 155 -19.82 -12.05 -20.20
N PRO A 156 -20.55 -13.06 -20.70
CA PRO A 156 -21.63 -13.66 -19.94
C PRO A 156 -21.08 -14.33 -18.67
N PRO A 157 -21.87 -14.41 -17.59
CA PRO A 157 -21.49 -15.11 -16.37
C PRO A 157 -21.13 -16.57 -16.69
N LYS A 158 -19.92 -16.98 -16.27
CA LYS A 158 -19.47 -18.36 -16.41
C LYS A 158 -20.28 -19.23 -15.42
N ASN A 159 -21.08 -20.17 -15.95
CA ASN A 159 -21.66 -21.34 -15.27
C ASN A 159 -22.06 -21.17 -13.79
N GLY A 160 -23.12 -20.41 -13.50
CA GLY A 160 -23.73 -20.39 -12.17
C GLY A 160 -22.90 -19.70 -11.07
N GLY A 161 -21.85 -18.95 -11.44
CA GLY A 161 -21.20 -18.00 -10.53
C GLY A 161 -22.17 -16.90 -10.05
N PRO A 162 -21.78 -16.12 -9.02
CA PRO A 162 -22.58 -14.98 -8.56
C PRO A 162 -22.93 -14.08 -9.75
N ALA A 163 -24.12 -13.47 -9.72
CA ALA A 163 -24.61 -12.63 -10.81
C ALA A 163 -23.56 -11.58 -11.16
N ILE A 164 -22.96 -11.69 -12.35
CA ILE A 164 -22.12 -10.62 -12.87
C ILE A 164 -23.03 -9.41 -13.03
N VAL A 165 -22.61 -8.33 -12.41
CA VAL A 165 -23.24 -7.02 -12.47
C VAL A 165 -23.33 -6.59 -13.93
N ASP A 166 -24.44 -5.96 -14.33
CA ASP A 166 -24.60 -5.57 -15.72
C ASP A 166 -23.44 -4.65 -16.19
N TYR A 167 -23.14 -4.70 -17.48
CA TYR A 167 -22.00 -3.98 -18.05
C TYR A 167 -21.99 -2.48 -17.70
N PRO A 168 -23.12 -1.74 -17.77
CA PRO A 168 -23.18 -0.36 -17.34
C PRO A 168 -22.81 -0.17 -15.86
N THR A 169 -23.30 -1.03 -14.96
CA THR A 169 -23.02 -0.88 -13.53
C THR A 169 -21.57 -1.19 -13.20
N ALA A 170 -20.96 -2.20 -13.83
CA ALA A 170 -19.54 -2.53 -13.62
C ALA A 170 -18.61 -1.37 -14.03
N LEU A 171 -18.87 -0.73 -15.18
CA LEU A 171 -18.09 0.43 -15.61
C LEU A 171 -18.40 1.67 -14.75
N THR A 172 -19.66 1.89 -14.38
CA THR A 172 -20.05 3.01 -13.52
C THR A 172 -19.38 2.91 -12.16
N ALA A 173 -19.28 1.71 -11.58
CA ALA A 173 -18.63 1.46 -10.30
C ALA A 173 -17.14 1.86 -10.26
N VAL A 174 -16.51 2.09 -11.43
CA VAL A 174 -15.11 2.54 -11.54
C VAL A 174 -15.02 3.97 -12.04
N LEU A 175 -15.71 4.27 -13.14
CA LEU A 175 -15.59 5.57 -13.81
C LEU A 175 -16.21 6.70 -13.01
N LEU A 176 -17.30 6.45 -12.26
CA LEU A 176 -17.93 7.49 -11.44
C LEU A 176 -17.02 7.89 -10.25
N PRO A 177 -16.45 6.97 -9.46
CA PRO A 177 -15.45 7.34 -8.46
C PRO A 177 -14.23 8.07 -9.02
N ILE A 178 -13.77 7.70 -10.22
CA ILE A 178 -12.66 8.43 -10.87
C ILE A 178 -13.08 9.85 -11.25
N HIS A 179 -14.25 10.02 -11.85
CA HIS A 179 -14.80 11.32 -12.20
C HIS A 179 -14.93 12.23 -10.97
N ASN A 180 -15.39 11.67 -9.86
CA ASN A 180 -15.52 12.35 -8.57
C ASN A 180 -14.19 12.51 -7.81
N ARG A 181 -13.07 12.05 -8.37
CA ARG A 181 -11.73 12.09 -7.75
C ARG A 181 -11.62 11.31 -6.44
N PHE A 182 -12.46 10.29 -6.23
CA PHE A 182 -12.38 9.37 -5.09
C PHE A 182 -11.44 8.19 -5.35
N LEU A 183 -11.15 7.92 -6.63
CA LEU A 183 -10.25 6.87 -7.09
C LEU A 183 -9.30 7.45 -8.15
N ALA A 184 -7.99 7.44 -7.88
CA ALA A 184 -7.01 7.88 -8.87
C ALA A 184 -6.74 6.80 -9.92
N VAL A 185 -6.48 7.19 -11.17
CA VAL A 185 -5.90 6.27 -12.17
C VAL A 185 -4.41 6.47 -12.18
N SER A 186 -3.66 5.46 -11.75
CA SER A 186 -2.21 5.58 -11.64
C SER A 186 -1.51 4.22 -11.65
N SER A 187 -0.20 4.27 -11.77
CA SER A 187 0.73 3.15 -11.61
C SER A 187 1.90 3.58 -10.74
N ALA A 188 2.59 2.63 -10.13
CA ALA A 188 3.77 2.92 -9.35
C ALA A 188 4.83 3.63 -10.21
N PRO A 189 5.46 4.69 -9.70
CA PRO A 189 6.54 5.35 -10.42
C PRO A 189 7.69 4.35 -10.64
N PRO A 190 8.42 4.49 -11.75
CA PRO A 190 9.59 3.67 -12.02
C PRO A 190 10.71 3.96 -11.02
N SER A 191 11.74 3.12 -11.07
CA SER A 191 12.92 3.35 -10.24
C SER A 191 13.60 4.67 -10.62
N LEU A 192 14.03 5.45 -9.63
CA LEU A 192 14.78 6.70 -9.85
C LEU A 192 16.11 6.51 -10.62
N ASN A 193 16.54 5.26 -10.81
CA ASN A 193 17.72 4.94 -11.61
C ASN A 193 17.50 5.15 -13.12
N ASP A 194 16.24 5.22 -13.58
CA ASP A 194 15.90 5.53 -14.98
C ASP A 194 15.12 6.85 -15.04
N TYR A 195 15.86 7.93 -15.27
CA TYR A 195 15.28 9.28 -15.36
C TYR A 195 14.32 9.42 -16.55
N ASN A 196 14.59 8.78 -17.68
CA ASN A 196 13.74 8.89 -18.86
C ASN A 196 12.41 8.17 -18.62
N GLU A 197 12.47 6.94 -18.08
CA GLU A 197 11.26 6.20 -17.70
C GLU A 197 10.41 7.01 -16.70
N TYR A 198 11.06 7.70 -15.75
CA TYR A 198 10.36 8.56 -14.78
C TYR A 198 9.66 9.75 -15.42
N ILE A 199 10.31 10.42 -16.38
CA ILE A 199 9.70 11.54 -17.11
C ILE A 199 8.52 11.05 -17.96
N ASP A 200 8.69 9.94 -18.68
CA ASP A 200 7.63 9.34 -19.48
C ASP A 200 6.43 8.96 -18.60
N TRP A 201 6.69 8.30 -17.46
CA TRP A 201 5.66 8.00 -16.46
C TRP A 201 4.96 9.26 -15.95
N SER A 202 5.72 10.33 -15.66
CA SER A 202 5.15 11.58 -15.13
C SER A 202 4.23 12.26 -16.16
N ILE A 203 4.67 12.34 -17.42
CA ILE A 203 3.84 12.86 -18.52
C ILE A 203 2.59 12.01 -18.68
N ASP A 204 2.74 10.69 -18.62
CA ASP A 204 1.65 9.74 -18.71
C ASP A 204 0.59 9.95 -17.62
N GLN A 205 1.01 10.21 -16.37
CA GLN A 205 0.09 10.51 -15.28
C GLN A 205 -0.69 11.81 -15.52
N VAL A 206 -0.05 12.85 -16.05
CA VAL A 206 -0.71 14.12 -16.38
C VAL A 206 -1.75 13.89 -17.48
N VAL A 207 -1.37 13.21 -18.56
CA VAL A 207 -2.29 12.89 -19.67
C VAL A 207 -3.52 12.12 -19.17
N LEU A 208 -3.32 11.07 -18.36
CA LEU A 208 -4.44 10.30 -17.81
C LEU A 208 -5.36 11.15 -16.91
N SER A 209 -4.80 12.10 -16.17
CA SER A 209 -5.55 12.94 -15.23
C SER A 209 -6.47 13.97 -15.89
N ASP A 210 -6.16 14.33 -17.14
CA ASP A 210 -6.86 15.33 -17.96
C ASP A 210 -7.98 14.73 -18.82
N LEU A 211 -8.05 13.40 -18.97
CA LEU A 211 -9.09 12.73 -19.75
C LEU A 211 -10.43 12.73 -19.02
N ASP A 212 -11.52 12.92 -19.77
CA ASP A 212 -12.86 12.62 -19.27
C ASP A 212 -13.08 11.10 -19.15
N SER A 213 -14.20 10.67 -18.56
CA SER A 213 -14.48 9.25 -18.33
C SER A 213 -14.45 8.40 -19.61
N MET A 214 -14.84 8.96 -20.76
CA MET A 214 -14.89 8.24 -22.04
C MET A 214 -13.51 8.17 -22.70
N GLY A 215 -12.78 9.27 -22.70
CA GLY A 215 -11.39 9.34 -23.17
C GLY A 215 -10.50 8.42 -22.34
N LEU A 216 -10.66 8.45 -21.02
CA LEU A 216 -9.96 7.58 -20.08
C LEU A 216 -10.25 6.10 -20.35
N LEU A 217 -11.53 5.73 -20.51
CA LEU A 217 -11.89 4.34 -20.84
C LEU A 217 -11.28 3.91 -22.18
N SER A 218 -11.30 4.78 -23.19
CA SER A 218 -10.69 4.51 -24.50
C SER A 218 -9.18 4.30 -24.39
N GLU A 219 -8.48 5.15 -23.64
CA GLU A 219 -7.05 5.06 -23.42
C GLU A 219 -6.67 3.78 -22.65
N CYS A 220 -7.38 3.48 -21.56
CA CYS A 220 -7.20 2.25 -20.79
C CYS A 220 -7.42 0.98 -21.63
N ARG A 221 -8.41 0.98 -22.54
CA ARG A 221 -8.62 -0.12 -23.50
C ARG A 221 -7.46 -0.30 -24.46
N THR A 222 -6.93 0.81 -24.99
CA THR A 222 -5.79 0.79 -25.92
C THR A 222 -4.57 0.17 -25.25
N ARG A 223 -4.23 0.63 -24.04
CA ARG A 223 -3.11 0.08 -23.25
C ARG A 223 -3.30 -1.39 -22.92
N PHE A 224 -4.49 -1.74 -22.44
CA PHE A 224 -4.81 -3.11 -22.11
C PHE A 224 -4.62 -4.04 -23.32
N LYS A 225 -5.11 -3.65 -24.51
CA LYS A 225 -4.92 -4.42 -25.75
C LYS A 225 -3.45 -4.52 -26.16
N ALA A 226 -2.68 -3.44 -26.02
CA ALA A 226 -1.25 -3.43 -26.32
C ALA A 226 -0.46 -4.39 -25.42
N CYS A 227 -0.78 -4.45 -24.12
CA CYS A 227 -0.09 -5.30 -23.16
C CYS A 227 -0.58 -6.76 -23.15
N HIS A 228 -1.87 -7.00 -23.40
CA HIS A 228 -2.52 -8.29 -23.13
C HIS A 228 -3.33 -8.88 -24.29
N GLY A 229 -3.35 -8.24 -25.47
CA GLY A 229 -4.21 -8.64 -26.60
C GLY A 229 -4.03 -10.09 -27.08
N GLU A 230 -2.84 -10.66 -26.94
CA GLU A 230 -2.53 -12.04 -27.37
C GLU A 230 -2.41 -13.05 -26.20
N ASN A 231 -2.58 -12.59 -24.96
CA ASN A 231 -2.30 -13.43 -23.79
C ASN A 231 -3.46 -14.40 -23.50
N LYS A 232 -3.17 -15.70 -23.39
CA LYS A 232 -4.20 -16.73 -23.07
C LYS A 232 -4.68 -16.66 -21.62
N ASN A 233 -3.90 -16.08 -20.71
CA ASN A 233 -4.23 -15.94 -19.29
C ASN A 233 -4.25 -14.46 -18.88
N VAL A 234 -5.05 -13.65 -19.59
CA VAL A 234 -5.16 -12.22 -19.32
C VAL A 234 -5.61 -11.92 -17.88
N GLU A 235 -6.62 -12.63 -17.38
CA GLU A 235 -7.17 -12.46 -16.02
C GLU A 235 -6.08 -12.63 -14.95
N GLY A 236 -5.29 -13.70 -15.03
CA GLY A 236 -4.16 -13.91 -14.15
C GLY A 236 -3.05 -12.88 -14.34
N GLY A 237 -2.76 -12.49 -15.59
CA GLY A 237 -1.75 -11.51 -15.93
C GLY A 237 -2.00 -10.14 -15.30
N VAL A 238 -3.18 -9.56 -15.53
CA VAL A 238 -3.55 -8.24 -14.98
C VAL A 238 -3.65 -8.28 -13.45
N ARG A 239 -4.15 -9.37 -12.85
CA ARG A 239 -4.14 -9.52 -11.39
C ARG A 239 -2.74 -9.42 -10.81
N TRP A 240 -1.78 -10.13 -11.42
CA TRP A 240 -0.38 -10.07 -11.00
C TRP A 240 0.26 -8.71 -11.27
N GLU A 241 -0.17 -8.01 -12.32
CA GLU A 241 0.22 -6.63 -12.59
C GLU A 241 -0.18 -5.71 -11.44
N VAL A 242 -1.44 -5.78 -10.99
CA VAL A 242 -1.94 -5.00 -9.84
C VAL A 242 -1.15 -5.29 -8.56
N ILE A 243 -0.88 -6.56 -8.26
CA ILE A 243 -0.10 -6.96 -7.07
C ILE A 243 1.35 -6.45 -7.19
N ASN A 244 1.99 -6.61 -8.35
CA ASN A 244 3.36 -6.14 -8.56
C ASN A 244 3.45 -4.62 -8.52
N ASP A 245 2.42 -3.92 -8.99
CA ASP A 245 2.36 -2.48 -8.93
C ASP A 245 2.27 -1.98 -7.48
N MET A 246 1.37 -2.55 -6.67
CA MET A 246 1.30 -2.26 -5.24
C MET A 246 2.63 -2.56 -4.52
N ARG A 247 3.36 -3.59 -4.97
CA ARG A 247 4.71 -3.89 -4.45
C ARG A 247 5.69 -2.75 -4.72
N ARG A 248 5.65 -2.18 -5.93
CA ARG A 248 6.48 -1.02 -6.29
C ARG A 248 6.01 0.26 -5.59
N MET A 249 4.71 0.43 -5.35
CA MET A 249 4.19 1.56 -4.57
C MET A 249 4.76 1.56 -3.14
N GLN A 250 4.76 0.43 -2.43
CA GLN A 250 5.31 0.39 -1.07
C GLN A 250 6.83 0.58 -1.01
N GLU A 251 7.54 0.48 -2.13
CA GLU A 251 8.98 0.76 -2.22
C GLU A 251 9.27 2.27 -2.29
N GLN A 252 8.25 3.10 -2.57
CA GLN A 252 8.42 4.55 -2.70
C GLN A 252 8.62 5.22 -1.33
N PRO A 253 9.74 5.93 -1.09
CA PRO A 253 10.02 6.57 0.19
C PRO A 253 8.94 7.56 0.63
N ALA A 254 8.37 8.31 -0.31
CA ALA A 254 7.29 9.25 -0.02
C ALA A 254 6.03 8.55 0.51
N LEU A 255 5.67 7.39 -0.07
CA LEU A 255 4.53 6.60 0.39
C LEU A 255 4.82 5.90 1.71
N GLN A 256 6.05 5.40 1.93
CA GLN A 256 6.45 4.82 3.21
C GLN A 256 6.40 5.82 4.36
N LYS A 257 6.71 7.10 4.11
CA LYS A 257 6.65 8.13 5.13
C LYS A 257 5.21 8.36 5.62
N THR A 258 4.24 8.25 4.72
CA THR A 258 2.84 8.57 4.98
C THR A 258 2.03 7.34 5.37
N TYR A 259 2.00 6.32 4.52
CA TYR A 259 1.07 5.20 4.61
C TYR A 259 1.69 4.00 5.30
N ARG A 260 0.92 3.40 6.22
CA ARG A 260 1.30 2.18 6.92
C ARG A 260 0.96 0.92 6.13
N ARG A 261 -0.21 0.89 5.49
CA ARG A 261 -0.80 -0.30 4.88
C ARG A 261 -0.85 -0.19 3.36
N PHE A 262 -0.70 -1.33 2.68
CA PHE A 262 -0.71 -1.43 1.23
C PHE A 262 -1.62 -2.58 0.84
N VAL A 263 -2.82 -2.26 0.35
CA VAL A 263 -3.95 -3.20 0.28
C VAL A 263 -4.38 -3.44 -1.16
N VAL A 264 -4.45 -4.71 -1.57
CA VAL A 264 -5.09 -5.12 -2.83
C VAL A 264 -6.44 -5.73 -2.51
N ILE A 265 -7.49 -5.11 -3.03
CA ILE A 265 -8.86 -5.60 -2.94
C ILE A 265 -9.09 -6.59 -4.09
N VAL A 266 -9.39 -7.83 -3.73
CA VAL A 266 -9.64 -8.94 -4.65
C VAL A 266 -11.07 -9.44 -4.55
N ALA A 267 -11.51 -10.13 -5.60
CA ALA A 267 -12.82 -10.76 -5.60
C ALA A 267 -12.85 -11.96 -4.62
N GLU A 268 -14.02 -12.30 -4.09
CA GLU A 268 -14.18 -13.48 -3.23
C GLU A 268 -13.80 -14.76 -3.97
N SER A 269 -14.04 -14.82 -5.29
CA SER A 269 -13.63 -15.94 -6.14
C SER A 269 -12.11 -16.05 -6.33
N GLU A 270 -11.37 -14.95 -6.23
CA GLU A 270 -9.91 -14.92 -6.41
C GLU A 270 -9.17 -15.36 -5.14
N TRP A 271 -9.80 -15.18 -3.99
CA TRP A 271 -9.23 -15.38 -2.67
C TRP A 271 -8.65 -16.79 -2.43
N PRO A 272 -9.32 -17.90 -2.79
CA PRO A 272 -8.78 -19.26 -2.58
C PRO A 272 -7.50 -19.51 -3.37
N HIS A 273 -7.39 -18.95 -4.58
CA HIS A 273 -6.22 -19.11 -5.45
C HIS A 273 -4.99 -18.37 -4.92
N LEU A 274 -5.19 -17.25 -4.24
CA LEU A 274 -4.12 -16.48 -3.61
C LEU A 274 -3.66 -17.13 -2.30
N LYS A 275 -4.57 -17.79 -1.57
CA LYS A 275 -4.24 -18.55 -0.35
C LYS A 275 -3.42 -19.81 -0.61
N THR A 276 -3.81 -20.61 -1.62
CA THR A 276 -3.26 -21.95 -1.86
C THR A 276 -1.87 -21.95 -2.51
N LYS A 277 -1.48 -20.89 -3.21
CA LYS A 277 -0.17 -20.80 -3.90
C LYS A 277 1.03 -20.47 -2.99
N GLY A 278 0.91 -20.59 -1.67
CA GLY A 278 1.98 -20.19 -0.73
C GLY A 278 2.28 -18.67 -0.76
N ALA A 279 1.48 -17.88 -1.48
CA ALA A 279 1.75 -16.47 -1.76
C ALA A 279 1.67 -15.58 -0.50
N LEU A 280 0.92 -16.02 0.51
CA LEU A 280 0.77 -15.29 1.77
C LEU A 280 2.00 -15.39 2.70
N ASN A 281 2.90 -16.38 2.52
CA ASN A 281 4.03 -16.61 3.43
C ASN A 281 5.35 -15.93 2.99
N GLY A 282 5.26 -14.82 2.25
CA GLY A 282 6.42 -14.00 1.87
C GLY A 282 6.35 -13.47 0.43
N ALA A 283 5.66 -14.15 -0.49
CA ALA A 283 5.64 -13.75 -1.90
C ALA A 283 4.95 -12.40 -2.16
N LEU A 284 4.00 -12.02 -1.30
CA LEU A 284 3.31 -10.73 -1.38
C LEU A 284 4.13 -9.57 -0.77
N ASN A 285 5.33 -9.84 -0.21
CA ASN A 285 6.32 -8.85 0.23
C ASN A 285 5.74 -7.67 1.04
N GLY A 286 4.72 -7.91 1.88
CA GLY A 286 4.10 -6.85 2.66
C GLY A 286 2.73 -6.37 2.19
N ILE A 287 2.28 -6.79 1.02
CA ILE A 287 0.95 -6.43 0.54
C ILE A 287 -0.11 -7.20 1.31
N GLU A 288 -1.07 -6.47 1.84
CA GLU A 288 -2.30 -7.03 2.37
C GLU A 288 -3.24 -7.32 1.22
N VAL A 289 -3.79 -8.53 1.17
CA VAL A 289 -4.83 -8.87 0.22
C VAL A 289 -6.11 -9.03 1.01
N ASN A 290 -7.16 -8.33 0.61
CA ASN A 290 -8.46 -8.36 1.27
C ASN A 290 -9.59 -8.40 0.24
N THR A 291 -10.79 -8.74 0.68
CA THR A 291 -12.00 -8.60 -0.12
C THR A 291 -12.76 -7.36 0.35
N VAL A 292 -13.70 -6.86 -0.47
CA VAL A 292 -14.56 -5.72 -0.09
C VAL A 292 -15.29 -6.01 1.23
N SER A 293 -15.86 -7.21 1.35
CA SER A 293 -16.63 -7.62 2.53
C SER A 293 -15.77 -7.66 3.79
N LYS A 294 -14.51 -8.09 3.68
CA LYS A 294 -13.56 -8.12 4.79
C LYS A 294 -13.15 -6.71 5.21
N MET A 295 -12.77 -5.86 4.25
CA MET A 295 -12.40 -4.47 4.54
C MET A 295 -13.53 -3.72 5.22
N LEU A 296 -14.77 -3.86 4.75
CA LEU A 296 -15.93 -3.19 5.35
C LEU A 296 -16.31 -3.70 6.75
N LYS A 297 -15.88 -4.92 7.12
CA LYS A 297 -16.07 -5.43 8.49
C LYS A 297 -15.00 -4.89 9.44
N GLU A 298 -13.79 -4.69 8.93
CA GLU A 298 -12.65 -4.17 9.69
C GLU A 298 -12.62 -2.62 9.70
N SER A 299 -13.40 -1.97 8.84
CA SER A 299 -13.36 -0.53 8.55
C SER A 299 -13.92 0.34 9.67
N ASP A 300 -14.85 -0.16 10.49
CA ASP A 300 -15.54 0.64 11.50
C ASP A 300 -14.58 1.38 12.46
N PRO A 301 -13.47 0.81 12.95
CA PRO A 301 -12.46 1.57 13.71
C PRO A 301 -11.34 2.20 12.87
N MET A 302 -11.25 1.89 11.56
CA MET A 302 -10.08 2.17 10.73
C MET A 302 -10.18 3.49 9.96
N PHE A 303 -11.40 3.90 9.61
CA PHE A 303 -11.70 5.17 8.93
C PHE A 303 -12.27 6.23 9.89
N LEU A 304 -12.49 5.88 11.16
CA LEU A 304 -12.86 6.87 12.17
C LEU A 304 -11.63 7.72 12.51
N ILE A 305 -11.77 9.03 12.32
CA ILE A 305 -10.88 10.01 12.92
C ILE A 305 -11.11 9.91 14.44
N PRO A 306 -10.09 9.62 15.27
CA PRO A 306 -10.24 9.73 16.71
C PRO A 306 -10.75 11.15 17.02
N GLU A 307 -11.82 11.31 17.81
CA GLU A 307 -12.37 12.64 18.15
C GLU A 307 -11.31 13.62 18.69
N GLU A 308 -10.23 13.09 19.27
CA GLU A 308 -9.10 13.85 19.78
C GLU A 308 -8.24 14.54 18.68
N TRP A 309 -8.33 14.10 17.42
CA TRP A 309 -7.55 14.63 16.30
C TRP A 309 -8.31 15.70 15.48
N SER A 310 -9.63 15.79 15.59
CA SER A 310 -10.43 16.81 14.90
C SER A 310 -10.28 18.22 15.50
N VAL A 311 -9.82 18.31 16.76
CA VAL A 311 -9.72 19.57 17.50
C VAL A 311 -8.49 20.40 17.10
N ASN A 312 -7.45 19.79 16.52
CA ASN A 312 -6.18 20.47 16.22
C ASN A 312 -6.00 20.94 14.76
N GLN A 313 -7.00 20.77 13.89
CA GLN A 313 -6.95 21.26 12.49
C GLN A 313 -7.79 22.52 12.24
N ALA A 314 -8.42 23.08 13.27
CA ALA A 314 -9.22 24.30 13.18
C ALA A 314 -8.56 25.54 13.83
N ALA A 315 -7.24 25.51 14.08
CA ALA A 315 -6.48 26.61 14.68
C ALA A 315 -5.32 27.04 13.76
#